data_AF-A0A661M5Y3-F1
#
_entry.id   AF-A0A661M5Y3-F1
#
_cell.length_a   1.000
_cell.length_b   1.000
_cell.length_c   1.000
_cell.angle_alpha   90.00
_cell.angle_beta   90.00
_cell.angle_gamma   90.00
#
_symmetry.space_group_name_H-M   'P 1'
#
loop_
_entity.id
_entity.type
_entity.pdbx_description
1 polymer ?
#
loop_
_entity_poly.entity_id
_entity_poly.type
_entity_poly.pdbx_seq_one_letter_code
_entity_poly.pdbx_strand_id
1 'polypeptide(L)'
;MPMAAVLLCGNFLGCDSHPDYLSPVYDACFTVDSCVDTASLCEELSVDFGGLTYSNAICTLACETEGAVSPDCPRAYVGLFGSCYPSSVAGGIDDTSICFEPCFVDADCQVGFRCLGAGSLCGADPTCPIEENDAICVPGPY
;
A
#
# COMPACT_ATOMS: atom_id res chain seq x y z
N MET A 1 -23.01 -36.11 -40.11
CA MET A 1 -23.08 -34.66 -39.82
C MET A 1 -21.99 -34.36 -38.79
N PRO A 2 -20.82 -33.85 -39.19
CA PRO A 2 -19.74 -33.56 -38.26
C PRO A 2 -19.81 -32.13 -37.70
N MET A 3 -19.64 -32.08 -36.38
CA MET A 3 -18.97 -31.09 -35.52
C MET A 3 -18.59 -29.72 -36.13
N ALA A 4 -19.16 -28.67 -35.54
CA ALA A 4 -18.71 -27.29 -35.70
C ALA A 4 -18.34 -26.72 -34.32
N ALA A 5 -17.07 -26.34 -34.18
CA ALA A 5 -16.60 -25.10 -33.53
C ALA A 5 -15.06 -25.14 -33.46
N VAL A 6 -14.44 -24.64 -34.52
CA VAL A 6 -13.05 -24.16 -34.52
C VAL A 6 -13.12 -22.65 -34.43
N LEU A 7 -12.42 -22.03 -33.48
CA LEU A 7 -11.80 -20.70 -33.62
C LEU A 7 -10.74 -20.58 -32.52
N LEU A 8 -9.50 -21.00 -32.80
CA LEU A 8 -8.41 -20.15 -33.31
C LEU A 8 -7.84 -19.20 -32.24
N CYS A 9 -6.96 -19.74 -31.38
CA CYS A 9 -5.86 -18.98 -30.80
C CYS A 9 -4.94 -18.53 -31.96
N GLY A 10 -5.21 -17.34 -32.48
CA GLY A 10 -4.40 -16.70 -33.52
C GLY A 10 -3.20 -15.98 -32.91
N ASN A 11 -2.03 -16.26 -33.47
CA ASN A 11 -0.73 -15.67 -33.17
C ASN A 11 -0.73 -14.13 -33.12
N PHE A 12 0.15 -13.58 -32.28
CA PHE A 12 0.50 -12.15 -32.07
C PHE A 12 -0.43 -11.34 -31.15
N LEU A 13 -0.32 -11.60 -29.84
CA LEU A 13 -0.14 -10.62 -28.76
C LEU A 13 -0.01 -11.46 -27.49
N GLY A 14 1.05 -11.23 -26.73
CA GLY A 14 1.34 -12.01 -25.53
C GLY A 14 0.11 -12.07 -24.64
N CYS A 15 -0.31 -13.28 -24.28
CA CYS A 15 -0.82 -13.46 -22.93
C CYS A 15 0.36 -13.10 -22.03
N ASP A 16 0.53 -11.81 -21.72
CA ASP A 16 1.27 -11.36 -20.55
C ASP A 16 0.49 -11.91 -19.36
N SER A 17 0.68 -13.20 -19.09
CA SER A 17 0.72 -13.66 -17.71
C SER A 17 2.01 -13.07 -17.13
N HIS A 18 2.05 -11.74 -17.02
CA HIS A 18 2.91 -11.13 -16.03
C HIS A 18 2.42 -11.77 -14.74
N PRO A 19 3.22 -12.57 -14.02
CA PRO A 19 2.89 -12.77 -12.62
C PRO A 19 2.73 -11.34 -12.10
N ASP A 20 1.59 -11.02 -11.48
CA ASP A 20 1.47 -9.83 -10.64
C ASP A 20 2.56 -10.00 -9.58
N TYR A 21 3.78 -9.61 -9.94
CA TYR A 21 4.94 -9.67 -9.09
C TYR A 21 4.56 -8.66 -8.02
N LEU A 22 4.46 -9.14 -6.78
CA LEU A 22 4.30 -8.30 -5.60
C LEU A 22 5.33 -7.18 -5.76
N SER A 23 4.84 -6.02 -6.17
CA SER A 23 5.73 -4.93 -6.56
C SER A 23 6.27 -4.41 -5.25
N PRO A 24 7.59 -4.25 -5.07
CA PRO A 24 8.17 -3.69 -3.85
C PRO A 24 7.91 -2.18 -3.74
N VAL A 25 6.72 -1.75 -4.16
CA VAL A 25 6.25 -0.36 -4.11
C VAL A 25 6.16 0.12 -2.68
N TYR A 26 5.93 -0.75 -1.70
CA TYR A 26 5.83 -0.40 -0.27
C TYR A 26 7.12 -0.70 0.51
N ASP A 27 8.25 -0.90 -0.17
CA ASP A 27 9.54 -1.13 0.50
C ASP A 27 10.03 0.12 1.24
N ALA A 28 10.84 -0.09 2.27
CA ALA A 28 11.54 1.00 2.93
C ALA A 28 12.50 1.72 1.98
N CYS A 29 12.60 3.05 2.08
CA CYS A 29 13.45 3.86 1.21
C CYS A 29 14.27 4.91 1.97
N PHE A 30 15.31 5.43 1.33
CA PHE A 30 16.05 6.62 1.80
C PHE A 30 15.90 7.80 0.84
N THR A 31 15.70 7.50 -0.43
CA THR A 31 15.48 8.46 -1.52
C THR A 31 14.55 7.83 -2.54
N VAL A 32 13.84 8.62 -3.35
CA VAL A 32 12.99 8.07 -4.42
C VAL A 32 13.80 7.19 -5.41
N ASP A 33 15.08 7.49 -5.63
CA ASP A 33 15.96 6.70 -6.51
C ASP A 33 16.26 5.27 -5.98
N SER A 34 15.93 4.97 -4.72
CA SER A 34 16.04 3.61 -4.16
C SER A 34 14.76 2.79 -4.34
N CYS A 35 13.70 3.41 -4.86
CA CYS A 35 12.43 2.75 -5.12
C CYS A 35 12.39 2.07 -6.48
N VAL A 36 11.42 1.17 -6.66
CA VAL A 36 11.10 0.63 -7.99
C VAL A 36 10.54 1.71 -8.90
N ASP A 37 10.71 1.56 -10.22
CA ASP A 37 10.26 2.52 -11.23
C ASP A 37 8.76 2.87 -11.14
N THR A 38 7.95 1.99 -10.55
CA THR A 38 6.53 2.20 -10.36
C THR A 38 6.20 3.06 -9.14
N ALA A 39 7.14 3.31 -8.22
CA ALA A 39 6.96 4.22 -7.09
C ALA A 39 7.53 5.60 -7.44
N SER A 40 6.78 6.66 -7.10
CA SER A 40 7.12 8.04 -7.45
C SER A 40 7.47 8.90 -6.24
N LEU A 41 7.27 8.37 -5.03
CA LEU A 41 7.51 9.03 -3.77
C LEU A 41 8.33 8.13 -2.85
N CYS A 42 9.13 8.76 -2.00
CA CYS A 42 9.73 8.16 -0.82
C CYS A 42 9.24 8.98 0.37
N GLU A 43 8.11 8.56 0.94
CA GLU A 43 7.37 9.33 1.94
C GLU A 43 7.86 9.02 3.35
N GLU A 44 8.31 10.04 4.08
CA GLU A 44 8.67 9.92 5.50
C GLU A 44 7.40 9.94 6.36
N LEU A 45 7.22 8.89 7.16
CA LEU A 45 6.11 8.72 8.08
C LEU A 45 6.63 8.68 9.52
N SER A 46 5.77 8.99 10.48
CA SER A 46 6.16 9.08 11.89
C SER A 46 4.99 8.78 12.81
N VAL A 47 5.05 7.66 13.55
CA VAL A 47 3.97 7.22 14.44
C VAL A 47 4.48 7.03 15.86
N ASP A 48 3.68 7.46 16.84
CA ASP A 48 3.99 7.32 18.27
C ASP A 48 3.47 5.99 18.84
N PHE A 49 4.38 5.21 19.41
CA PHE A 49 4.06 3.98 20.14
C PHE A 49 4.54 4.09 21.59
N GLY A 50 3.61 4.08 22.54
CA GLY A 50 3.95 4.04 23.96
C GLY A 50 4.82 5.22 24.43
N GLY A 51 4.67 6.39 23.80
CA GLY A 51 5.44 7.61 24.11
C GLY A 51 6.81 7.69 23.42
N LEU A 52 7.10 6.79 22.47
CA LEU A 52 8.28 6.85 21.60
C LEU A 52 7.83 7.01 20.15
N THR A 53 8.45 7.97 19.44
CA THR A 53 8.20 8.21 18.03
C THR A 53 9.06 7.28 17.18
N TYR A 54 8.42 6.56 16.26
CA TYR A 54 9.07 5.73 15.25
C TYR A 54 8.87 6.38 13.90
N SER A 55 9.96 6.66 13.21
CA SER A 55 9.93 7.25 11.87
C SER A 55 10.70 6.38 10.90
N ASN A 56 10.12 6.22 9.71
CA ASN A 56 10.70 5.49 8.59
C ASN A 56 10.08 6.02 7.30
N ALA A 57 10.74 5.82 6.16
CA ALA A 57 10.22 6.22 4.87
C ALA A 57 9.84 5.00 4.02
N ILE A 58 8.72 5.12 3.29
CA ILE A 58 8.23 4.09 2.38
C ILE A 58 8.29 4.59 0.94
N CYS A 59 8.68 3.70 0.03
CA CYS A 59 8.31 3.87 -1.35
C CYS A 59 6.78 3.92 -1.43
N THR A 60 6.25 4.80 -2.27
CA THR A 60 4.81 4.89 -2.50
C THR A 60 4.53 5.70 -3.78
N LEU A 61 3.25 5.92 -4.04
CA LEU A 61 2.67 6.69 -5.13
C LEU A 61 1.64 7.65 -4.54
N ALA A 62 1.49 8.82 -5.14
CA ALA A 62 0.30 9.62 -4.94
C ALA A 62 -0.92 8.90 -5.54
N CYS A 63 -2.08 9.03 -4.90
CA CYS A 63 -3.32 8.41 -5.33
C CYS A 63 -4.48 9.42 -5.23
N GLU A 64 -5.54 9.20 -6.02
CA GLU A 64 -6.70 10.09 -6.05
C GLU A 64 -7.97 9.41 -5.50
N THR A 65 -8.09 8.10 -5.71
CA THR A 65 -9.24 7.30 -5.28
C THR A 65 -9.02 6.80 -3.85
N GLU A 66 -9.43 7.61 -2.87
CA GLU A 66 -9.29 7.29 -1.44
C GLU A 66 -10.09 6.04 -1.00
N GLY A 67 -9.56 5.37 0.03
CA GLY A 67 -10.23 4.26 0.71
C GLY A 67 -9.36 3.03 0.93
N ALA A 68 -9.95 2.02 1.57
CA ALA A 68 -9.36 0.75 1.95
C ALA A 68 -8.63 0.03 0.81
N VAL A 69 -9.22 0.11 -0.37
CA VAL A 69 -8.83 -0.59 -1.58
C VAL A 69 -8.95 0.42 -2.71
N SER A 70 -7.80 0.89 -3.19
CA SER A 70 -7.73 1.86 -4.27
C SER A 70 -7.23 1.22 -5.56
N PRO A 71 -7.89 1.41 -6.71
CA PRO A 71 -7.38 0.96 -8.00
C PRO A 71 -6.10 1.70 -8.43
N ASP A 72 -5.80 2.84 -7.82
CA ASP A 72 -4.59 3.63 -8.09
C ASP A 72 -3.36 2.99 -7.43
N CYS A 73 -3.58 2.16 -6.40
CA CYS A 73 -2.52 1.62 -5.57
C CYS A 73 -2.14 0.19 -5.97
N PRO A 74 -0.84 -0.09 -6.20
CA PRO A 74 -0.35 -1.42 -6.52
C PRO A 74 -0.71 -2.46 -5.45
N ARG A 75 -0.70 -3.74 -5.85
CA ARG A 75 -0.99 -4.83 -4.91
C ARG A 75 0.12 -4.96 -3.86
N ALA A 76 -0.30 -5.09 -2.61
CA ALA A 76 0.53 -5.35 -1.44
C ALA A 76 0.90 -6.83 -1.30
N TYR A 77 1.81 -7.15 -0.37
CA TYR A 77 2.27 -8.51 -0.12
C TYR A 77 1.12 -9.48 0.21
N VAL A 78 0.10 -8.98 0.90
CA VAL A 78 -1.13 -9.72 1.26
C VAL A 78 -2.04 -10.03 0.06
N GLY A 79 -1.69 -9.57 -1.15
CA GLY A 79 -2.42 -9.81 -2.39
C GLY A 79 -3.61 -8.88 -2.64
N LEU A 80 -3.86 -7.92 -1.76
CA LEU A 80 -4.88 -6.86 -1.93
C LEU A 80 -4.32 -5.67 -2.70
N PHE A 81 -5.17 -4.89 -3.36
CA PHE A 81 -4.77 -3.55 -3.79
C PHE A 81 -4.47 -2.68 -2.58
N GLY A 82 -3.53 -1.75 -2.73
CA GLY A 82 -3.18 -0.82 -1.66
C GLY A 82 -4.33 0.07 -1.23
N SER A 83 -4.18 0.69 -0.07
CA SER A 83 -5.12 1.68 0.44
C SER A 83 -4.65 3.08 0.07
N CYS A 84 -5.57 4.01 -0.17
CA CYS A 84 -5.24 5.40 -0.50
C CYS A 84 -5.74 6.32 0.61
N TYR A 85 -4.81 6.94 1.34
CA TYR A 85 -5.11 7.81 2.48
C TYR A 85 -4.13 8.99 2.55
N PRO A 86 -4.50 10.10 3.23
CA PRO A 86 -3.57 11.21 3.48
C PRO A 86 -2.35 10.74 4.28
N SER A 87 -1.12 11.13 3.90
CA SER A 87 0.09 10.70 4.60
C SER A 87 0.11 11.15 6.08
N SER A 88 -0.53 12.27 6.39
CA SER A 88 -0.75 12.77 7.76
C SER A 88 -1.41 11.77 8.71
N VAL A 89 -2.19 10.80 8.23
CA VAL A 89 -2.78 9.74 9.07
C VAL A 89 -1.73 8.85 9.75
N ALA A 90 -0.55 8.75 9.13
CA ALA A 90 0.61 8.05 9.65
C ALA A 90 1.75 9.03 10.02
N GLY A 91 1.40 10.29 10.29
CA GLY A 91 2.33 11.35 10.69
C GLY A 91 3.26 11.85 9.60
N GLY A 92 2.84 11.73 8.33
CA GLY A 92 3.46 12.45 7.22
C GLY A 92 3.42 13.96 7.41
N ILE A 93 4.29 14.68 6.70
CA ILE A 93 4.50 16.13 6.86
C ILE A 93 3.34 16.94 6.24
N ASP A 94 2.60 16.35 5.30
CA ASP A 94 1.48 16.97 4.61
C ASP A 94 0.27 16.02 4.48
N ASP A 95 -0.78 16.50 3.82
CA ASP A 95 -2.02 15.75 3.59
C ASP A 95 -2.08 15.13 2.18
N THR A 96 -0.92 14.89 1.54
CA THR A 96 -0.90 14.22 0.23
C THR A 96 -1.44 12.81 0.38
N SER A 97 -2.48 12.47 -0.39
CA SER A 97 -3.01 11.11 -0.41
C SER A 97 -2.01 10.19 -1.14
N ILE A 98 -1.54 9.18 -0.43
CA ILE A 98 -0.55 8.22 -0.89
C ILE A 98 -1.05 6.78 -0.71
N CYS A 99 -0.40 5.87 -1.43
CA CYS A 99 -0.67 4.46 -1.29
C CYS A 99 0.00 3.87 -0.03
N PHE A 100 -0.79 3.18 0.78
CA PHE A 100 -0.33 2.42 1.94
C PHE A 100 -0.46 0.92 1.67
N GLU A 101 0.44 0.14 2.29
CA GLU A 101 0.34 -1.31 2.30
C GLU A 101 -0.77 -1.73 3.29
N PRO A 102 -1.89 -2.34 2.84
CA PRO A 102 -2.87 -2.94 3.72
C PRO A 102 -2.30 -4.16 4.42
N CYS A 103 -2.78 -4.40 5.65
CA CYS A 103 -2.33 -5.51 6.47
C CYS A 103 -3.48 -6.05 7.32
N PHE A 104 -3.33 -7.28 7.80
CA PHE A 104 -4.24 -7.88 8.79
C PHE A 104 -3.53 -8.13 10.13
N VAL A 105 -2.22 -8.38 10.07
CA VAL A 105 -1.36 -8.61 11.22
C VAL A 105 0.02 -7.98 11.00
N ASP A 106 0.76 -7.79 12.08
CA ASP A 106 2.12 -7.21 12.01
C ASP A 106 3.07 -7.98 11.08
N ALA A 107 2.88 -9.30 10.95
CA ALA A 107 3.70 -10.15 10.09
C ALA A 107 3.49 -9.92 8.59
N ASP A 108 2.44 -9.18 8.22
CA ASP A 108 2.20 -8.77 6.84
C ASP A 108 3.06 -7.57 6.44
N CYS A 109 3.51 -6.78 7.43
CA CYS A 109 4.31 -5.59 7.21
C CYS A 109 5.80 -5.90 7.18
N GLN A 110 6.56 -5.07 6.47
CA GLN A 110 8.01 -5.17 6.47
C GLN A 110 8.63 -4.90 7.85
N VAL A 111 9.86 -5.38 8.04
CA VAL A 111 10.64 -5.12 9.26
C VAL A 111 10.74 -3.61 9.50
N GLY A 112 10.37 -3.16 10.70
CA GLY A 112 10.33 -1.73 11.05
C GLY A 112 8.97 -1.07 10.83
N PHE A 113 7.96 -1.84 10.40
CA PHE A 113 6.57 -1.41 10.26
C PHE A 113 5.64 -2.28 11.09
N ARG A 114 4.47 -1.74 11.41
CA ARG A 114 3.43 -2.35 12.24
C ARG A 114 2.07 -2.16 11.62
N CYS A 115 1.21 -3.15 11.82
CA CYS A 115 -0.12 -3.14 11.27
C CYS A 115 -1.07 -2.41 12.22
N LEU A 116 -1.46 -1.18 11.85
CA LEU A 116 -2.34 -0.36 12.66
C LEU A 116 -3.64 -0.02 11.92
N GLY A 117 -4.76 -0.19 12.62
CA GLY A 117 -6.07 0.24 12.13
C GLY A 117 -6.50 1.60 12.65
N ALA A 118 -7.68 2.03 12.21
CA ALA A 118 -8.31 3.31 12.52
C ALA A 118 -8.22 3.71 14.01
N GLY A 119 -8.57 2.79 14.91
CA GLY A 119 -8.57 3.06 16.35
C GLY A 119 -7.18 3.35 16.95
N SER A 120 -6.12 2.81 16.34
CA SER A 120 -4.74 3.05 16.79
C SER A 120 -4.13 4.31 16.17
N LEU A 121 -4.48 4.61 14.92
CA LEU A 121 -3.94 5.76 14.18
C LEU A 121 -4.65 7.06 14.55
N CYS A 122 -5.97 7.02 14.67
CA CYS A 122 -6.82 8.20 14.86
C CYS A 122 -7.47 8.26 16.26
N GLY A 123 -7.37 7.19 17.05
CA GLY A 123 -8.06 7.13 18.34
C GLY A 123 -9.58 7.20 18.20
N ALA A 124 -10.21 8.16 18.89
CA ALA A 124 -11.65 8.38 18.86
C ALA A 124 -12.08 9.49 17.87
N ASP A 125 -11.19 9.89 16.96
CA ASP A 125 -11.49 10.94 15.98
C ASP A 125 -12.53 10.46 14.96
N PRO A 126 -13.73 11.07 14.90
CA PRO A 126 -14.77 10.70 13.93
C PRO A 126 -14.42 11.10 12.49
N THR A 127 -13.34 11.84 12.27
CA THR A 127 -12.84 12.26 10.96
C THR A 127 -11.68 11.39 10.45
N CYS A 128 -11.38 10.29 11.13
CA CYS A 128 -10.36 9.34 10.69
C CYS A 128 -10.62 8.89 9.24
N PRO A 129 -9.64 9.05 8.33
CA PRO A 129 -9.82 8.63 6.94
C PRO A 129 -9.79 7.10 6.80
N ILE A 130 -9.18 6.38 7.75
CA ILE A 130 -9.13 4.91 7.77
C ILE A 130 -10.50 4.36 8.18
N GLU A 131 -11.04 3.41 7.39
CA GLU A 131 -12.30 2.76 7.77
C GLU A 131 -12.13 1.87 9.02
N GLU A 132 -13.20 1.67 9.80
CA GLU A 132 -13.15 1.04 11.13
C GLU A 132 -12.50 -0.36 11.14
N ASN A 133 -12.60 -1.10 10.03
CA ASN A 133 -12.11 -2.48 9.92
C ASN A 133 -10.81 -2.59 9.11
N ASP A 134 -10.22 -1.48 8.70
CA ASP A 134 -9.01 -1.47 7.89
C ASP A 134 -7.77 -1.24 8.74
N ALA A 135 -6.64 -1.70 8.22
CA ALA A 135 -5.34 -1.44 8.77
C ALA A 135 -4.28 -1.28 7.68
N ILE A 136 -3.30 -0.45 7.99
CA ILE A 136 -2.17 -0.13 7.11
C ILE A 136 -0.85 -0.35 7.84
N CYS A 137 0.19 -0.67 7.09
CA CYS A 137 1.55 -0.74 7.60
C CYS A 137 2.11 0.67 7.80
N VAL A 138 2.50 0.98 9.04
CA VAL A 138 3.11 2.27 9.42
C VAL A 138 4.39 2.03 10.24
N PRO A 139 5.32 3.00 10.31
CA PRO A 139 6.56 2.81 11.07
C PRO A 139 6.29 2.41 12.51
N GLY A 140 7.05 1.46 13.05
CA GLY A 140 6.82 1.00 14.42
C GLY A 140 7.89 0.05 14.97
N PRO A 141 7.78 -0.33 16.26
CA PRO A 141 8.74 -1.21 16.91
C PRO A 141 8.70 -2.63 16.33
N TYR A 142 9.88 -3.24 16.14
CA TYR A 142 10.02 -4.66 15.81
C TYR A 142 9.58 -5.58 16.96
#